data_AF-A0AAW7XEU0-F1
#
_entry.id   AF-A0AAW7XEU0-F1
#
_cell.length_a   1.000
_cell.length_b   1.000
_cell.length_c   1.000
_cell.angle_alpha   90.00
_cell.angle_beta   90.00
_cell.angle_gamma   90.00
#
_symmetry.space_group_name_H-M   'P 1'
#
loop_
_entity.id
_entity.type
_entity.pdbx_description
1 polymer ?
#
loop_
_entity_poly.entity_id
_entity_poly.type
_entity_poly.pdbx_seq_one_letter_code
_entity_poly.pdbx_strand_id
1 'polypeptide(L)'
;MLLKDHFELLSIYNQWMNSKLYEAASQLSDTELAKDRGAFFGSILGTLNHIMVGDIIWLKRLANHPACVSLLRETAGIEQPTRLDQMLFKDLGRLSQQRTRLDSIIINWIDELSEDDLDVVLTYQNTQGVAANKRYSSLVYHFFNHQTHHRGQVSTLLLQADVDIGVTDLLALIPDESGALGGIALINSRIGIPWMLRINFGQ
;
A
#
# COMPACT_ATOMS: atom_id res chain seq x y z
N MET A 1 -13.97 -13.98 -11.73
CA MET A 1 -13.29 -12.74 -11.33
C MET A 1 -12.41 -12.31 -12.48
N LEU A 2 -12.62 -11.11 -12.98
CA LEU A 2 -11.74 -10.50 -13.97
C LEU A 2 -10.45 -10.01 -13.28
N LEU A 3 -9.42 -9.66 -14.04
CA LEU A 3 -8.14 -9.25 -13.44
C LEU A 3 -8.25 -7.90 -12.73
N LYS A 4 -9.11 -7.00 -13.22
CA LYS A 4 -9.45 -5.72 -12.59
C LYS A 4 -9.99 -5.92 -11.17
N ASP A 5 -10.93 -6.85 -10.98
CA ASP A 5 -11.53 -7.14 -9.67
C ASP A 5 -10.45 -7.51 -8.63
N HIS A 6 -9.40 -8.24 -9.04
CA HIS A 6 -8.25 -8.53 -8.18
C HIS A 6 -7.45 -7.27 -7.82
N PHE A 7 -7.25 -6.35 -8.76
CA PHE A 7 -6.55 -5.10 -8.49
C PHE A 7 -7.37 -4.13 -7.62
N GLU A 8 -8.70 -4.12 -7.78
CA GLU A 8 -9.59 -3.39 -6.87
C GLU A 8 -9.46 -3.92 -5.45
N LEU A 9 -9.53 -5.25 -5.27
CA LEU A 9 -9.32 -5.85 -3.96
C LEU A 9 -7.94 -5.49 -3.38
N LEU A 10 -6.88 -5.51 -4.20
CA LEU A 10 -5.55 -5.10 -3.78
C LEU A 10 -5.45 -3.61 -3.43
N SER A 11 -6.17 -2.72 -4.13
CA SER A 11 -6.15 -1.28 -3.84
C SER A 11 -6.85 -0.96 -2.51
N ILE A 12 -7.97 -1.62 -2.23
CA ILE A 12 -8.68 -1.51 -0.94
C ILE A 12 -7.83 -2.10 0.20
N TYR A 13 -7.26 -3.28 0.00
CA TYR A 13 -6.34 -3.89 0.98
C TYR A 13 -5.12 -3.00 1.24
N ASN A 14 -4.59 -2.36 0.20
CA ASN A 14 -3.46 -1.45 0.31
C ASN A 14 -3.77 -0.27 1.23
N GLN A 15 -4.90 0.41 1.01
CA GLN A 15 -5.36 1.50 1.86
C GLN A 15 -5.63 1.03 3.29
N TRP A 16 -6.31 -0.10 3.46
CA TRP A 16 -6.61 -0.67 4.77
C TRP A 16 -5.34 -0.92 5.58
N MET A 17 -4.36 -1.60 4.99
CA MET A 17 -3.08 -1.86 5.65
C MET A 17 -2.27 -0.60 5.91
N ASN A 18 -2.29 0.37 4.98
CA ASN A 18 -1.66 1.67 5.22
C ASN A 18 -2.31 2.37 6.42
N SER A 19 -3.63 2.45 6.49
CA SER A 19 -4.35 3.05 7.63
C SER A 19 -3.91 2.42 8.95
N LYS A 20 -3.88 1.08 9.03
CA LYS A 20 -3.50 0.36 10.26
C LYS A 20 -2.06 0.63 10.69
N LEU A 21 -1.11 0.61 9.74
CA LEU A 21 0.29 0.89 10.06
C LEU A 21 0.50 2.32 10.57
N TYR A 22 -0.18 3.30 9.97
CA TYR A 22 -0.06 4.70 10.36
C TYR A 22 -0.74 4.99 11.70
N GLU A 23 -1.89 4.36 11.98
CA GLU A 23 -2.53 4.41 13.29
C GLU A 23 -1.63 3.80 14.38
N ALA A 24 -1.05 2.63 14.14
CA ALA A 24 -0.08 2.02 15.05
C ALA A 24 1.16 2.90 15.27
N ALA A 25 1.74 3.42 14.19
CA ALA A 25 2.89 4.32 14.28
C ALA A 25 2.57 5.60 15.08
N SER A 26 1.33 6.09 15.06
CA SER A 26 0.92 7.29 15.80
C SER A 26 0.95 7.15 17.33
N GLN A 27 1.07 5.91 17.84
CA GLN A 27 1.21 5.63 19.27
C GLN A 27 2.65 5.84 19.77
N LEU A 28 3.61 5.98 18.86
CA LEU A 28 5.02 6.15 19.18
C LEU A 28 5.42 7.64 19.14
N SER A 29 6.44 7.99 19.93
CA SER A 29 7.07 9.30 19.82
C SER A 29 7.90 9.44 18.54
N ASP A 30 8.15 10.67 18.11
CA ASP A 30 9.04 10.94 16.96
C ASP A 30 10.43 10.28 17.12
N THR A 31 10.94 10.22 18.35
CA THR A 31 12.21 9.54 18.66
C THR A 31 12.12 8.04 18.41
N GLU A 32 11.05 7.36 18.87
CA GLU A 32 10.89 5.92 18.66
C GLU A 32 10.57 5.55 17.21
N LEU A 33 9.94 6.46 16.45
CA LEU A 33 9.70 6.34 15.02
C LEU A 33 10.98 6.47 14.20
N ALA A 34 11.87 7.39 14.59
CA ALA A 34 13.14 7.65 13.91
C ALA A 34 14.29 6.72 14.34
N LYS A 35 14.13 6.01 15.45
CA LYS A 35 15.11 5.08 16.01
C LYS A 35 15.47 3.99 15.01
N ASP A 36 16.77 3.78 14.81
CA ASP A 36 17.29 2.67 14.02
C ASP A 36 16.95 1.34 14.71
N ARG A 37 16.34 0.43 13.94
CA ARG A 37 15.91 -0.90 14.36
C ARG A 37 16.50 -1.99 13.44
N GLY A 38 17.52 -1.65 12.66
CA GLY A 38 18.22 -2.61 11.79
C GLY A 38 17.42 -3.00 10.53
N ALA A 39 16.40 -2.23 10.15
CA ALA A 39 15.74 -2.40 8.87
C ALA A 39 16.60 -1.88 7.71
N PHE A 40 16.27 -2.28 6.48
CA PHE A 40 16.96 -1.78 5.28
C PHE A 40 16.94 -0.24 5.18
N PHE A 41 15.84 0.39 5.61
CA PHE A 41 15.71 1.85 5.69
C PHE A 41 15.90 2.39 7.13
N GLY A 42 16.58 1.62 7.98
CA GLY A 42 16.91 1.96 9.38
C GLY A 42 15.73 1.86 10.34
N SER A 43 14.73 2.73 10.17
CA SER A 43 13.68 2.97 11.16
C SER A 43 12.26 2.77 10.63
N ILE A 44 11.25 2.83 11.50
CA ILE A 44 9.83 2.80 11.13
C ILE A 44 9.54 3.95 10.16
N LEU A 45 9.95 5.17 10.54
CA LEU A 45 9.73 6.36 9.71
C LEU A 45 10.48 6.29 8.38
N GLY A 46 11.70 5.73 8.37
CA GLY A 46 12.48 5.51 7.16
C GLY A 46 11.77 4.55 6.19
N THR A 47 11.30 3.40 6.67
CA THR A 47 10.58 2.44 5.82
C THR A 47 9.23 2.99 5.33
N LEU A 48 8.48 3.74 6.16
CA LEU A 48 7.24 4.40 5.70
C LEU A 48 7.50 5.46 4.62
N ASN A 49 8.58 6.24 4.74
CA ASN A 49 9.02 7.16 3.70
C ASN A 49 9.42 6.42 2.42
N HIS A 50 10.10 5.28 2.54
CA HIS A 50 10.45 4.47 1.38
C HIS A 50 9.22 3.99 0.61
N ILE A 51 8.17 3.54 1.30
CA ILE A 51 6.91 3.16 0.65
C ILE A 51 6.36 4.33 -0.16
N MET A 52 6.33 5.54 0.42
CA MET A 52 5.90 6.76 -0.30
C MET A 52 6.79 7.07 -1.51
N VAL A 53 8.12 6.96 -1.36
CA VAL A 53 9.09 7.16 -2.46
C VAL A 53 8.84 6.17 -3.60
N GLY A 54 8.71 4.89 -3.27
CA GLY A 54 8.45 3.82 -4.23
C GLY A 54 7.15 4.06 -4.98
N ASP A 55 6.10 4.46 -4.27
CA ASP A 55 4.80 4.73 -4.87
C ASP A 55 4.85 5.91 -5.84
N ILE A 56 5.47 7.04 -5.45
CA ILE A 56 5.58 8.21 -6.33
C ILE A 56 6.36 7.86 -7.61
N ILE A 57 7.47 7.13 -7.48
CA ILE A 57 8.27 6.69 -8.62
C ILE A 57 7.44 5.82 -9.57
N TRP A 58 6.71 4.84 -9.04
CA TRP A 58 5.93 3.92 -9.86
C TRP A 58 4.70 4.56 -10.45
N LEU A 59 3.93 5.34 -9.69
CA LEU A 59 2.74 6.02 -10.21
C LEU A 59 3.08 6.96 -11.36
N LYS A 60 4.20 7.69 -11.27
CA LYS A 60 4.66 8.53 -12.39
C LYS A 60 5.06 7.73 -13.63
N ARG A 61 5.61 6.52 -13.48
CA ARG A 61 5.86 5.63 -14.62
C ARG A 61 4.55 5.11 -15.22
N LEU A 62 3.64 4.66 -14.36
CA LEU A 62 2.34 4.11 -14.72
C LEU A 62 1.43 5.16 -15.38
N ALA A 63 1.61 6.44 -15.05
CA ALA A 63 0.95 7.58 -15.68
C ALA A 63 1.31 7.77 -17.17
N ASN A 64 2.39 7.16 -17.66
CA ASN A 64 2.72 7.17 -19.09
C ASN A 64 1.81 6.27 -19.93
N HIS A 65 0.96 5.46 -19.29
CA HIS A 65 -0.09 4.73 -20.00
C HIS A 65 -1.12 5.72 -20.56
N PRO A 66 -1.50 5.66 -21.85
CA PRO A 66 -2.38 6.64 -22.47
C PRO A 66 -3.71 6.85 -21.74
N ALA A 67 -4.35 5.77 -21.28
CA ALA A 67 -5.60 5.85 -20.51
C ALA A 67 -5.43 6.43 -19.09
N CYS A 68 -4.19 6.49 -18.57
CA CYS A 68 -3.93 6.87 -17.18
C CYS A 68 -3.34 8.27 -17.03
N VAL A 69 -3.07 8.99 -18.14
CA VAL A 69 -2.53 10.36 -18.09
C VAL A 69 -3.45 11.30 -17.31
N SER A 70 -4.77 11.20 -17.52
CA SER A 70 -5.76 11.96 -16.77
C SER A 70 -5.94 11.43 -15.35
N LEU A 71 -6.05 10.10 -15.19
CA LEU A 71 -6.31 9.42 -13.92
C LEU A 71 -5.20 9.68 -12.87
N LEU A 72 -3.95 9.72 -13.31
CA LEU A 72 -2.79 9.94 -12.45
C LEU A 72 -2.22 11.37 -12.56
N ARG A 73 -2.97 12.31 -13.14
CA ARG A 73 -2.53 13.71 -13.36
C ARG A 73 -2.07 14.38 -12.08
N GLU A 74 -2.73 14.11 -10.95
CA GLU A 74 -2.35 14.69 -9.66
C GLU A 74 -0.92 14.35 -9.24
N THR A 75 -0.40 13.20 -9.68
CA THR A 75 0.97 12.77 -9.37
C THR A 75 2.03 13.59 -10.11
N ALA A 76 1.66 14.27 -11.21
CA ALA A 76 2.58 15.12 -11.96
C ALA A 76 3.06 16.33 -11.14
N GLY A 77 2.23 16.84 -10.23
CA GLY A 77 2.58 17.94 -9.32
C GLY A 77 3.44 17.53 -8.13
N ILE A 78 3.63 16.24 -7.90
CA ILE A 78 4.48 15.73 -6.82
C ILE A 78 5.94 15.75 -7.28
N GLU A 79 6.86 16.21 -6.45
CA GLU A 79 8.29 16.19 -6.79
C GLU A 79 8.79 14.75 -7.00
N GLN A 80 9.66 14.54 -7.99
CA GLN A 80 10.26 13.23 -8.24
C GLN A 80 11.30 12.92 -7.15
N PRO A 81 11.18 11.81 -6.40
CA PRO A 81 12.23 11.40 -5.49
C PRO A 81 13.53 11.11 -6.23
N THR A 82 14.65 11.54 -5.66
CA THR A 82 15.99 11.40 -6.25
C THR A 82 16.76 10.22 -5.68
N ARG A 83 16.33 9.70 -4.53
CA ARG A 83 16.95 8.56 -3.83
C ARG A 83 15.87 7.66 -3.22
N LEU A 84 16.15 6.36 -3.13
CA LEU A 84 15.22 5.37 -2.57
C LEU A 84 15.05 5.49 -1.04
N ASP A 85 16.05 6.06 -0.36
CA ASP A 85 16.09 6.31 1.08
C ASP A 85 15.74 7.77 1.45
N GLN A 86 15.16 8.52 0.51
CA GLN A 86 14.83 9.92 0.72
C GLN A 86 13.75 10.07 1.80
N MET A 87 14.06 10.83 2.85
CA MET A 87 13.10 11.27 3.87
C MET A 87 12.26 12.42 3.32
N LEU A 88 11.15 12.10 2.65
CA LEU A 88 10.18 13.06 2.13
C LEU A 88 9.52 13.86 3.25
N PHE A 89 9.22 13.20 4.36
CA PHE A 89 8.58 13.77 5.54
C PHE A 89 9.30 13.32 6.81
N LYS A 90 9.66 14.29 7.65
CA LYS A 90 10.34 14.04 8.94
C LYS A 90 9.37 13.82 10.10
N ASP A 91 8.10 14.13 9.90
CA ASP A 91 7.03 13.95 10.88
C ASP A 91 5.95 13.00 10.33
N LEU A 92 5.39 12.18 11.22
CA LEU A 92 4.37 11.20 10.84
C LEU A 92 3.06 11.87 10.39
N GLY A 93 2.72 13.03 10.96
CA GLY A 93 1.47 13.74 10.66
C GLY A 93 1.36 14.13 9.18
N ARG A 94 2.38 14.78 8.63
CA ARG A 94 2.43 15.11 7.19
C ARG A 94 2.52 13.87 6.32
N LEU A 95 3.32 12.88 6.72
CA LEU A 95 3.44 11.62 5.99
C LEU A 95 2.07 10.92 5.88
N SER A 96 1.31 10.88 6.98
CA SER A 96 -0.04 10.28 7.06
C SER A 96 -1.05 10.99 6.16
N GLN A 97 -1.04 12.33 6.16
CA GLN A 97 -1.89 13.13 5.28
C GLN A 97 -1.61 12.84 3.80
N GLN A 98 -0.33 12.80 3.42
CA GLN A 98 0.03 12.48 2.03
C GLN A 98 -0.25 11.03 1.67
N ARG A 99 -0.08 10.09 2.61
CA ARG A 99 -0.44 8.69 2.40
C ARG A 99 -1.92 8.52 2.10
N THR A 100 -2.77 9.15 2.91
CA THR A 100 -4.22 9.12 2.73
C THR A 100 -4.62 9.67 1.36
N ARG A 101 -4.04 10.81 0.96
CA ARG A 101 -4.28 11.38 -0.37
C ARG A 101 -3.86 10.43 -1.49
N LEU A 102 -2.66 9.84 -1.38
CA LEU A 102 -2.14 8.95 -2.41
C LEU A 102 -2.92 7.63 -2.51
N ASP A 103 -3.41 7.11 -1.39
CA ASP A 103 -4.30 5.95 -1.38
C ASP A 103 -5.61 6.22 -2.12
N SER A 104 -6.22 7.40 -1.94
CA SER A 104 -7.41 7.78 -2.72
C SER A 104 -7.11 7.87 -4.22
N ILE A 105 -5.96 8.43 -4.62
CA ILE A 105 -5.53 8.47 -6.02
C ILE A 105 -5.38 7.05 -6.58
N ILE A 106 -4.76 6.13 -5.82
CA ILE A 106 -4.56 4.75 -6.23
C ILE A 106 -5.89 4.02 -6.43
N ILE A 107 -6.83 4.16 -5.48
CA ILE A 107 -8.14 3.54 -5.59
C ILE A 107 -8.88 4.04 -6.83
N ASN A 108 -8.97 5.37 -7.00
CA ASN A 108 -9.66 5.96 -8.16
C ASN A 108 -9.00 5.56 -9.49
N TRP A 109 -7.66 5.49 -9.52
CA TRP A 109 -6.94 5.04 -10.71
C TRP A 109 -7.29 3.60 -11.07
N ILE A 110 -7.32 2.68 -10.10
CA ILE A 110 -7.65 1.27 -10.35
C ILE A 110 -9.12 1.08 -10.72
N ASP A 111 -10.04 1.80 -10.07
CA ASP A 111 -11.48 1.73 -10.32
C ASP A 111 -11.83 2.08 -11.79
N GLU A 112 -11.09 3.01 -12.38
CA GLU A 112 -11.30 3.52 -13.73
C GLU A 112 -10.58 2.72 -14.84
N LEU A 113 -9.75 1.72 -14.51
CA LEU A 113 -9.09 0.89 -15.53
C LEU A 113 -10.06 -0.07 -16.19
N SER A 114 -9.97 -0.30 -17.50
CA SER A 114 -10.62 -1.43 -18.16
C SER A 114 -9.72 -2.68 -18.19
N GLU A 115 -10.29 -3.85 -18.50
CA GLU A 115 -9.49 -5.06 -18.76
C GLU A 115 -8.51 -4.86 -19.93
N ASP A 116 -8.91 -4.11 -20.96
CA ASP A 116 -8.06 -3.84 -22.12
C ASP A 116 -6.85 -2.96 -21.74
N ASP A 117 -7.01 -2.01 -20.82
CA ASP A 117 -5.91 -1.20 -20.31
C ASP A 117 -4.85 -2.06 -19.59
N LEU A 118 -5.29 -3.11 -18.89
CA LEU A 118 -4.40 -4.03 -18.18
C LEU A 118 -3.54 -4.88 -19.12
N ASP A 119 -3.97 -5.08 -20.37
CA ASP A 119 -3.20 -5.82 -21.37
C ASP A 119 -2.22 -4.94 -22.17
N VAL A 120 -2.12 -3.63 -21.93
CA VAL A 120 -1.17 -2.79 -22.67
C VAL A 120 0.28 -3.09 -22.28
N VAL A 121 1.21 -2.99 -23.24
CA VAL A 121 2.65 -2.98 -22.96
C VAL A 121 3.10 -1.55 -22.71
N LEU A 122 3.59 -1.28 -21.50
CA LEU A 122 4.12 0.02 -21.13
C LEU A 122 5.63 0.08 -21.37
N THR A 123 6.05 1.07 -22.14
CA THR A 123 7.45 1.47 -22.26
C THR A 123 7.79 2.50 -21.19
N TYR A 124 8.83 2.25 -20.41
CA TYR A 124 9.29 3.18 -19.37
C TYR A 124 10.80 3.05 -19.15
N GLN A 125 11.39 3.93 -18.34
CA GLN A 125 12.77 3.82 -17.90
C GLN A 125 12.84 3.51 -16.40
N ASN A 126 13.76 2.61 -16.03
CA ASN A 126 14.06 2.37 -14.62
C ASN A 126 14.84 3.56 -14.01
N THR A 127 15.17 3.49 -12.71
CA THR A 127 15.88 4.58 -12.02
C THR A 127 17.31 4.80 -12.54
N GLN A 128 17.86 3.88 -13.32
CA GLN A 128 19.17 3.98 -13.96
C GLN A 128 19.07 4.48 -15.43
N GLY A 129 17.88 4.87 -15.89
CA GLY A 129 17.63 5.32 -17.27
C GLY A 129 17.55 4.19 -18.30
N VAL A 130 17.57 2.92 -17.87
CA VAL A 130 17.48 1.77 -18.78
C VAL A 130 16.03 1.59 -19.20
N ALA A 131 15.81 1.58 -20.51
CA ALA A 131 14.50 1.35 -21.11
C ALA A 131 14.00 -0.07 -20.82
N ALA A 132 12.70 -0.20 -20.54
CA ALA A 132 12.01 -1.44 -20.29
C ALA A 132 10.63 -1.42 -20.95
N ASN A 133 10.19 -2.60 -21.40
CA ASN A 133 8.86 -2.85 -21.94
C ASN A 133 8.24 -3.99 -21.14
N LYS A 134 7.14 -3.72 -20.45
CA LYS A 134 6.48 -4.70 -19.56
C LYS A 134 4.97 -4.58 -19.71
N ARG A 135 4.26 -5.69 -19.52
CA ARG A 135 2.79 -5.69 -19.45
C ARG A 135 2.33 -4.83 -18.28
N TYR A 136 1.32 -3.99 -18.50
CA TYR A 136 0.82 -3.04 -17.52
C TYR A 136 0.35 -3.74 -16.25
N SER A 137 -0.50 -4.77 -16.38
CA SER A 137 -0.93 -5.61 -15.26
C SER A 137 0.22 -6.17 -14.41
N SER A 138 1.33 -6.58 -15.03
CA SER A 138 2.50 -7.07 -14.28
C SER A 138 3.18 -5.96 -13.48
N LEU A 139 3.17 -4.72 -13.97
CA LEU A 139 3.68 -3.56 -13.25
C LEU A 139 2.74 -3.14 -12.10
N VAL A 140 1.42 -3.18 -12.32
CA VAL A 140 0.42 -2.94 -11.26
C VAL A 140 0.55 -3.97 -10.14
N TYR A 141 0.71 -5.25 -10.49
CA TYR A 141 0.98 -6.31 -9.53
C TYR A 141 2.29 -6.05 -8.75
N HIS A 142 3.38 -5.71 -9.45
CA HIS A 142 4.65 -5.37 -8.81
C HIS A 142 4.49 -4.20 -7.82
N PHE A 143 3.75 -3.16 -8.19
CA PHE A 143 3.47 -2.00 -7.35
C PHE A 143 2.83 -2.40 -6.00
N PHE A 144 1.76 -3.19 -6.02
CA PHE A 144 1.12 -3.65 -4.78
C PHE A 144 1.97 -4.66 -3.99
N ASN A 145 2.69 -5.55 -4.67
CA ASN A 145 3.57 -6.52 -4.03
C ASN A 145 4.77 -5.83 -3.34
N HIS A 146 5.34 -4.79 -3.96
CA HIS A 146 6.40 -3.98 -3.38
C HIS A 146 5.94 -3.32 -2.07
N GLN A 147 4.75 -2.72 -2.07
CA GLN A 147 4.18 -2.17 -0.85
C GLN A 147 3.97 -3.25 0.23
N THR A 148 3.42 -4.41 -0.14
CA THR A 148 3.22 -5.54 0.79
C THR A 148 4.52 -6.00 1.43
N HIS A 149 5.59 -6.14 0.65
CA HIS A 149 6.92 -6.49 1.16
C HIS A 149 7.42 -5.49 2.22
N HIS A 150 7.37 -4.18 1.93
CA HIS A 150 7.86 -3.17 2.87
C HIS A 150 6.93 -2.96 4.06
N ARG A 151 5.61 -3.12 3.89
CA ARG A 151 4.67 -3.14 5.02
C ARG A 151 4.95 -4.29 6.00
N GLY A 152 5.37 -5.46 5.51
CA GLY A 152 5.83 -6.56 6.37
C GLY A 152 7.08 -6.21 7.19
N GLN A 153 7.96 -5.36 6.67
CA GLN A 153 9.07 -4.80 7.44
C GLN A 153 8.53 -3.85 8.52
N VAL A 154 7.65 -2.90 8.16
CA VAL A 154 7.07 -1.94 9.11
C VAL A 154 6.32 -2.65 10.25
N SER A 155 5.52 -3.68 9.94
CA SER A 155 4.78 -4.44 10.96
C SER A 155 5.72 -5.10 11.96
N THR A 156 6.83 -5.65 11.48
CA THR A 156 7.86 -6.24 12.34
C THR A 156 8.51 -5.19 13.24
N LEU A 157 8.81 -4.00 12.68
CA LEU A 157 9.42 -2.91 13.44
C LEU A 157 8.48 -2.32 14.50
N LEU A 158 7.18 -2.23 14.21
CA LEU A 158 6.16 -1.82 15.18
C LEU A 158 6.03 -2.84 16.30
N LEU A 159 6.06 -4.14 15.98
CA LEU A 159 6.06 -5.20 16.98
C LEU A 159 7.30 -5.14 17.90
N GLN A 160 8.49 -4.83 17.34
CA GLN A 160 9.70 -4.57 18.13
C GLN A 160 9.61 -3.31 19.01
N ALA A 161 8.64 -2.45 18.77
CA ALA A 161 8.31 -1.29 19.59
C ALA A 161 7.10 -1.56 20.52
N ASP A 162 6.74 -2.83 20.70
CA ASP A 162 5.59 -3.29 21.48
C ASP A 162 4.23 -2.74 21.00
N VAL A 163 4.12 -2.41 19.71
CA VAL A 163 2.86 -1.97 19.07
C VAL A 163 2.36 -3.05 18.12
N ASP A 164 1.22 -3.65 18.45
CA ASP A 164 0.52 -4.60 17.60
C ASP A 164 -0.39 -3.88 16.59
N ILE A 165 -0.34 -4.31 15.33
CA ILE A 165 -1.18 -3.79 14.24
C ILE A 165 -2.43 -4.65 14.02
N GLY A 166 -2.55 -5.80 14.70
CA GLY A 166 -3.65 -6.75 14.55
C GLY A 166 -3.62 -7.50 13.20
N VAL A 167 -4.80 -7.96 12.75
CA VAL A 167 -4.94 -8.79 11.53
C VAL A 167 -4.34 -8.12 10.30
N THR A 168 -3.56 -8.86 9.52
CA THR A 168 -2.90 -8.37 8.29
C THR A 168 -3.30 -9.15 7.05
N ASP A 169 -3.92 -10.33 7.18
CA ASP A 169 -4.23 -11.18 6.05
C ASP A 169 -5.30 -10.57 5.13
N LEU A 170 -5.04 -10.59 3.81
CA LEU A 170 -5.99 -10.18 2.77
C LEU A 170 -7.33 -10.90 2.88
N LEU A 171 -7.32 -12.15 3.39
CA LEU A 171 -8.50 -12.97 3.63
C LEU A 171 -9.59 -12.23 4.42
N ALA A 172 -9.22 -11.31 5.32
CA ALA A 172 -10.17 -10.53 6.10
C ALA A 172 -11.08 -9.61 5.26
N LEU A 173 -10.71 -9.33 4.00
CA LEU A 173 -11.47 -8.50 3.07
C LEU A 173 -12.14 -9.30 1.94
N ILE A 174 -11.90 -10.60 1.85
CA ILE A 174 -12.53 -11.45 0.83
C ILE A 174 -13.91 -11.86 1.36
N PRO A 175 -15.01 -11.51 0.68
CA PRO A 175 -16.36 -11.85 1.15
C PRO A 175 -16.62 -13.35 1.06
N ASP A 176 -17.39 -13.88 2.01
CA ASP A 176 -17.91 -15.23 1.93
C ASP A 176 -18.92 -15.32 0.78
N GLU A 177 -18.68 -16.22 -0.18
CA GLU A 177 -19.67 -16.59 -1.19
C GLU A 177 -20.68 -17.57 -0.58
N SER A 178 -21.59 -17.04 0.23
CA SER A 178 -22.76 -17.81 0.65
C SER A 178 -23.71 -17.95 -0.53
N GLY A 179 -23.67 -19.09 -1.22
CA GLY A 179 -24.66 -19.46 -2.22
C GLY A 179 -26.05 -19.47 -1.58
N ALA A 180 -26.82 -18.41 -1.78
CA ALA A 180 -28.23 -18.21 -1.45
C ALA A 180 -28.79 -19.03 -0.27
N LEU A 181 -29.12 -18.35 0.83
CA LEU A 181 -30.51 -18.18 1.28
C LEU A 181 -30.57 -17.17 2.45
N GLY A 182 -31.06 -15.96 2.14
CA GLY A 182 -31.85 -15.11 3.05
C GLY A 182 -31.23 -14.70 4.40
N GLY A 183 -30.73 -13.47 4.47
CA GLY A 183 -30.52 -12.82 5.76
C GLY A 183 -29.85 -11.46 5.61
N ILE A 184 -30.65 -10.40 5.68
CA ILE A 184 -30.18 -9.02 5.77
C ILE A 184 -29.21 -8.91 6.95
N ALA A 185 -27.96 -8.56 6.70
CA ALA A 185 -27.05 -8.06 7.72
C ALA A 185 -26.63 -6.63 7.35
N LEU A 186 -27.39 -5.68 7.87
CA LEU A 186 -26.96 -4.29 8.02
C LEU A 186 -25.66 -4.30 8.83
N ILE A 187 -24.55 -3.87 8.22
CA ILE A 187 -23.32 -3.58 8.95
C ILE A 187 -23.57 -2.30 9.74
N ASN A 188 -24.06 -2.47 10.96
CA ASN A 188 -24.05 -1.41 11.96
C ASN A 188 -22.71 -1.48 12.69
N SER A 189 -22.00 -0.36 12.63
CA SER A 189 -20.77 -0.13 13.37
C SER A 189 -20.97 -0.35 14.88
N ARG A 190 -19.90 -0.83 15.53
CA ARG A 190 -19.74 -1.12 16.97
C ARG A 190 -20.15 -2.52 17.43
N ILE A 191 -19.23 -3.48 17.36
CA ILE A 191 -18.94 -4.40 18.47
C ILE A 191 -17.45 -4.78 18.40
N GLY A 192 -16.69 -4.49 19.45
CA GLY A 192 -15.38 -5.09 19.65
C GLY A 192 -15.55 -6.53 20.16
N ILE A 193 -14.87 -7.49 19.55
CA ILE A 193 -14.64 -8.83 20.11
C ILE A 193 -13.19 -9.25 19.79
N PRO A 194 -12.42 -9.73 20.78
CA PRO A 194 -11.02 -10.10 20.65
C PRO A 194 -10.87 -11.51 20.08
N TRP A 195 -10.10 -11.66 19.00
CA TRP A 195 -9.65 -12.97 18.52
C TRP A 195 -8.13 -13.06 18.64
N MET A 196 -7.71 -13.58 19.78
CA MET A 196 -6.33 -13.97 20.05
C MET A 196 -6.15 -15.40 19.51
N LEU A 197 -5.77 -15.55 18.24
CA LEU A 197 -5.25 -16.82 17.72
C LEU A 197 -3.73 -16.82 17.93
N ARG A 198 -3.31 -17.28 19.10
CA ARG A 198 -1.92 -17.71 19.33
C ARG A 198 -1.71 -19.00 18.52
N ILE A 199 -1.03 -18.90 17.39
CA ILE A 199 -0.44 -20.07 16.74
C ILE A 199 0.75 -20.51 17.59
N ASN A 200 0.57 -21.62 18.28
CA ASN A 200 1.54 -22.25 19.14
C ASN A 200 2.47 -23.10 18.25
N PHE A 201 3.68 -22.63 17.97
CA PHE A 201 4.72 -23.51 17.42
C PHE A 201 5.28 -24.36 18.55
N GLY A 202 4.74 -25.58 18.68
CA GLY A 202 5.28 -26.59 19.57
C GLY A 202 6.47 -27.31 18.94
N GLN A 203 7.57 -27.28 19.69
CA GLN A 203 8.80 -28.10 19.65
C GLN A 203 9.69 -28.06 18.41
#